data_AF-A0A844Y796-F1
#
_entry.id   AF-A0A844Y796-F1
#
_cell.length_a   1.000
_cell.length_b   1.000
_cell.length_c   1.000
_cell.angle_alpha   90.00
_cell.angle_beta   90.00
_cell.angle_gamma   90.00
#
_symmetry.space_group_name_H-M   'P 1'
#
loop_
_entity.id
_entity.type
_entity.pdbx_description
1 polymer ?
#
loop_
_entity_poly.entity_id
_entity_poly.type
_entity_poly.pdbx_seq_one_letter_code
_entity_poly.pdbx_strand_id
1 'polypeptide(L)'
;MRKNRGIAISAMAAALATTTPAMGQLLTLGDVDLKVDVLTTRVEGIEAEQDAAEQERAALLADVGRIDVDLSVLRTDISSNTAAITDNTALLSDHETRLTTLDGTVVTLQTDLTSLSGEVSGLGTRLDAQIAQTDTNTTAIAMVTADLNGLSADVDANAALLSEHDTRLLDLEGQVAGSLGDLAEIDASLTGLSGRVDDLTGALAVQASQTDTNTAAIATVEVDLAVLDARVDGHDTALAGLDVRVGDHDEALAALDTRVGGLESAATQTGTLLAAIDSRVTFNSSAVETLRGDVDVNAQAIAANTATNIQQDVAIAANTATNQAQDIAISANTARIDTNSAAIAANTATNIQQDVAIAANAATNQAQDIAISANTARIETNSEAIAVHATRIANNETNIAANTAVNVRQDDQLQDHSARIAANTSELADAVAVNDIQTAAILANSQANAALQADVAEGRIGMVRAAADGTVLVASDRGGATVSFEGTEGARRLTGLANGIAATDAATMGQMVGGDLATLQGARAYTDRSIGAVMDDLDRMWASLDGTREELGREIDRASAGTAALAGLPQAIMPGRGMMVAGIGGRREQAAIALGIGKAFDSPNMPVVRAGVAVDLGDGTASYNAAVGIHF
;
A
#
# COMPACT_ATOMS: atom_id res chain seq x y z
N MET A 1 -71.92 -42.77 -6.50
CA MET A 1 -73.10 -43.06 -7.36
C MET A 1 -72.72 -44.18 -8.35
N ARG A 2 -73.70 -44.97 -8.83
CA ARG A 2 -73.57 -46.18 -9.69
C ARG A 2 -73.13 -47.50 -8.99
N LYS A 3 -74.10 -48.43 -8.96
CA LYS A 3 -74.06 -49.90 -9.11
C LYS A 3 -72.94 -50.69 -8.42
N ASN A 4 -73.22 -51.53 -7.42
CA ASN A 4 -74.08 -52.74 -7.40
C ASN A 4 -73.50 -53.95 -8.16
N ARG A 5 -73.00 -54.93 -7.40
CA ARG A 5 -73.14 -56.37 -7.66
C ARG A 5 -72.86 -57.17 -6.37
N GLY A 6 -73.84 -57.91 -5.89
CA GLY A 6 -73.63 -58.98 -4.90
C GLY A 6 -73.59 -60.35 -5.58
N ILE A 7 -72.94 -61.32 -4.95
CA ILE A 7 -73.07 -62.75 -5.24
C ILE A 7 -73.26 -63.47 -3.90
N ALA A 8 -74.21 -64.40 -3.85
CA ALA A 8 -74.47 -65.24 -2.68
C ALA A 8 -74.09 -66.69 -3.00
N ILE A 9 -73.59 -67.41 -1.99
CA ILE A 9 -73.40 -68.87 -1.92
C ILE A 9 -73.31 -69.23 -0.43
N SER A 10 -73.85 -70.34 0.09
CA SER A 10 -75.01 -71.15 -0.32
C SER A 10 -75.46 -71.96 0.90
N ALA A 11 -76.75 -71.95 1.24
CA ALA A 11 -77.29 -72.92 2.20
C ALA A 11 -77.68 -74.21 1.47
N MET A 12 -76.82 -75.24 1.49
CA MET A 12 -77.14 -76.55 0.90
C MET A 12 -76.35 -77.70 1.55
N ALA A 13 -76.90 -78.27 2.63
CA ALA A 13 -76.51 -79.60 3.15
C ALA A 13 -77.63 -80.15 4.06
N ALA A 14 -78.69 -80.69 3.46
CA ALA A 14 -79.76 -81.36 4.18
C ALA A 14 -79.95 -82.79 3.66
N ALA A 15 -80.19 -83.71 4.59
CA ALA A 15 -80.55 -85.12 4.39
C ALA A 15 -79.54 -86.02 3.64
N LEU A 16 -78.82 -86.84 4.41
CA LEU A 16 -78.77 -88.27 4.13
C LEU A 16 -78.90 -89.08 5.44
N ALA A 17 -80.02 -89.75 5.60
CA ALA A 17 -80.24 -90.83 6.56
C ALA A 17 -80.43 -92.13 5.74
N THR A 18 -80.39 -93.36 6.24
CA THR A 18 -80.47 -93.90 7.61
C THR A 18 -79.68 -95.22 7.71
N THR A 19 -79.05 -95.53 8.86
CA THR A 19 -79.05 -96.89 9.44
C THR A 19 -78.52 -96.87 10.89
N THR A 20 -79.28 -97.41 11.83
CA THR A 20 -78.80 -97.82 13.17
C THR A 20 -78.09 -99.18 13.05
N PRO A 21 -77.17 -99.51 13.97
CA PRO A 21 -77.59 -100.38 15.08
C PRO A 21 -76.93 -100.04 16.45
N ALA A 22 -77.42 -100.71 17.50
CA ALA A 22 -76.71 -101.14 18.73
C ALA A 22 -75.58 -100.21 19.28
N MET A 23 -75.66 -99.64 20.49
CA MET A 23 -75.87 -100.38 21.76
C MET A 23 -75.35 -101.82 21.70
N GLY A 24 -74.06 -101.98 21.37
CA GLY A 24 -73.40 -103.29 21.15
C GLY A 24 -72.15 -103.55 21.98
N GLN A 25 -71.49 -102.51 22.47
CA GLN A 25 -70.51 -102.60 23.55
C GLN A 25 -70.95 -101.66 24.67
N LEU A 26 -71.12 -102.20 25.87
CA LEU A 26 -70.80 -101.46 27.07
C LEU A 26 -69.31 -101.13 26.91
N LEU A 27 -68.97 -99.86 26.67
CA LEU A 27 -67.58 -99.42 26.69
C LEU A 27 -66.99 -99.92 28.00
N THR A 28 -65.97 -100.79 27.92
CA THR A 28 -65.21 -101.16 29.11
C THR A 28 -64.55 -99.90 29.66
N LEU A 29 -64.10 -99.91 30.92
CA LEU A 29 -63.40 -98.72 31.46
C LEU A 29 -62.28 -98.28 30.50
N GLY A 30 -61.51 -99.23 29.97
CA GLY A 30 -60.49 -98.99 28.95
C GLY A 30 -60.99 -98.43 27.61
N ASP A 31 -62.22 -98.70 27.17
CA ASP A 31 -62.77 -98.08 25.95
C ASP A 31 -63.28 -96.65 26.20
N VAL A 32 -63.63 -96.32 27.45
CA VAL A 32 -63.88 -94.94 27.88
C VAL A 32 -62.55 -94.21 28.02
N ASP A 33 -61.58 -94.81 28.71
CA ASP A 33 -60.24 -94.25 28.93
C ASP A 33 -59.54 -93.97 27.59
N LEU A 34 -59.52 -94.92 26.65
CA LEU A 34 -58.95 -94.71 25.30
C LEU A 34 -59.63 -93.56 24.54
N LYS A 35 -60.91 -93.30 24.82
CA LYS A 35 -61.68 -92.23 24.18
C LYS A 35 -61.55 -90.89 24.92
N VAL A 36 -61.23 -90.93 26.21
CA VAL A 36 -60.73 -89.79 26.99
C VAL A 36 -59.34 -89.44 26.48
N ASP A 37 -58.39 -90.38 26.38
CA ASP A 37 -57.05 -90.16 25.82
C ASP A 37 -57.10 -89.53 24.42
N VAL A 38 -57.90 -90.08 23.51
CA VAL A 38 -58.08 -89.51 22.16
C VAL A 38 -58.71 -88.10 22.19
N LEU A 39 -59.53 -87.77 23.20
CA LEU A 39 -60.05 -86.41 23.39
C LEU A 39 -59.01 -85.50 24.05
N THR A 40 -58.23 -85.97 25.02
CA THR A 40 -57.13 -85.27 25.68
C THR A 40 -56.07 -84.90 24.65
N THR A 41 -55.54 -85.86 23.88
CA THR A 41 -54.58 -85.58 22.79
C THR A 41 -55.13 -84.62 21.73
N ARG A 42 -56.45 -84.60 21.50
CA ARG A 42 -57.07 -83.64 20.57
C ARG A 42 -57.38 -82.29 21.22
N VAL A 43 -57.48 -82.19 22.54
CA VAL A 43 -57.51 -80.93 23.28
C VAL A 43 -56.10 -80.36 23.35
N GLU A 44 -55.10 -81.14 23.75
CA GLU A 44 -53.66 -80.78 23.71
C GLU A 44 -53.24 -80.30 22.31
N GLY A 45 -53.72 -80.97 21.25
CA GLY A 45 -53.50 -80.54 19.87
C GLY A 45 -54.18 -79.22 19.50
N ILE A 46 -55.40 -78.97 19.98
CA ILE A 46 -56.12 -77.70 19.78
C ILE A 46 -55.50 -76.57 20.62
N GLU A 47 -55.01 -76.86 21.82
CA GLU A 47 -54.27 -75.93 22.68
C GLU A 47 -52.93 -75.56 22.04
N ALA A 48 -52.22 -76.53 21.44
CA ALA A 48 -51.01 -76.25 20.67
C ALA A 48 -51.28 -75.46 19.37
N GLU A 49 -52.38 -75.73 18.65
CA GLU A 49 -52.83 -74.91 17.51
C GLU A 49 -53.23 -73.50 17.95
N GLN A 50 -53.87 -73.35 19.12
CA GLN A 50 -54.20 -72.04 19.70
C GLN A 50 -52.93 -71.29 20.11
N ASP A 51 -52.00 -71.89 20.83
CA ASP A 51 -50.73 -71.26 21.24
C ASP A 51 -49.91 -70.82 20.01
N ALA A 52 -49.91 -71.60 18.93
CA ALA A 52 -49.30 -71.21 17.67
C ALA A 52 -50.00 -70.01 17.03
N ALA A 53 -51.34 -70.01 17.00
CA ALA A 53 -52.13 -68.89 16.47
C ALA A 53 -52.03 -67.62 17.34
N GLU A 54 -51.87 -67.74 18.66
CA GLU A 54 -51.64 -66.60 19.56
C GLU A 54 -50.23 -66.04 19.44
N GLN A 55 -49.22 -66.88 19.16
CA GLN A 55 -47.87 -66.45 18.77
C GLN A 55 -47.87 -65.75 17.39
N GLU A 56 -48.56 -66.28 16.38
CA GLU A 56 -48.71 -65.62 15.07
C GLU A 56 -49.45 -64.28 15.21
N ARG A 57 -50.53 -64.23 16.01
CA ARG A 57 -51.25 -62.98 16.33
C ARG A 57 -50.33 -61.97 17.02
N ALA A 58 -49.44 -62.40 17.93
CA ALA A 58 -48.48 -61.52 18.59
C ALA A 58 -47.41 -60.99 17.62
N ALA A 59 -46.89 -61.83 16.72
CA ALA A 59 -45.96 -61.42 15.68
C ALA A 59 -46.60 -60.41 14.70
N LEU A 60 -47.84 -60.67 14.25
CA LEU A 60 -48.61 -59.76 13.41
C LEU A 60 -48.91 -58.43 14.11
N LEU A 61 -49.18 -58.43 15.42
CA LEU A 61 -49.31 -57.18 16.20
C LEU A 61 -48.00 -56.38 16.24
N ALA A 62 -46.86 -57.06 16.39
CA ALA A 62 -45.55 -56.42 16.39
C ALA A 62 -45.20 -55.80 15.02
N ASP A 63 -45.49 -56.51 13.92
CA ASP A 63 -45.31 -55.96 12.57
C ASP A 63 -46.28 -54.83 12.26
N VAL A 64 -47.55 -54.90 12.69
CA VAL A 64 -48.49 -53.77 12.59
C VAL A 64 -47.98 -52.55 13.37
N GLY A 65 -47.46 -52.76 14.58
CA GLY A 65 -46.86 -51.68 15.38
C GLY A 65 -45.62 -51.06 14.72
N ARG A 66 -44.79 -51.87 14.06
CA ARG A 66 -43.64 -51.40 13.27
C ARG A 66 -44.07 -50.63 12.03
N ILE A 67 -45.07 -51.11 11.30
CA ILE A 67 -45.65 -50.43 10.14
C ILE A 67 -46.26 -49.08 10.54
N ASP A 68 -46.92 -48.97 11.69
CA ASP A 68 -47.49 -47.70 12.16
C ASP A 68 -46.40 -46.67 12.53
N VAL A 69 -45.26 -47.13 13.10
CA VAL A 69 -44.06 -46.30 13.30
C VAL A 69 -43.47 -45.85 11.95
N ASP A 70 -43.27 -46.76 11.01
CA ASP A 70 -42.73 -46.44 9.68
C ASP A 70 -43.64 -45.46 8.91
N LEU A 71 -44.97 -45.62 9.01
CA LEU A 71 -45.96 -44.69 8.46
C LEU A 71 -45.92 -43.32 9.16
N SER A 72 -45.68 -43.27 10.47
CA SER A 72 -45.52 -42.02 11.23
C SER A 72 -44.26 -41.26 10.83
N VAL A 73 -43.14 -41.97 10.62
CA VAL A 73 -41.90 -41.39 10.08
C VAL A 73 -42.13 -40.88 8.66
N LEU A 74 -42.65 -41.71 7.76
CA LEU A 74 -42.93 -41.32 6.37
C LEU A 74 -43.88 -40.12 6.28
N ARG A 75 -44.89 -40.03 7.15
CA ARG A 75 -45.79 -38.88 7.24
C ARG A 75 -45.07 -37.59 7.70
N THR A 76 -44.10 -37.73 8.59
CA THR A 76 -43.25 -36.63 9.06
C THR A 76 -42.34 -36.15 7.92
N ASP A 77 -41.69 -37.06 7.20
CA ASP A 77 -40.85 -36.75 6.05
C ASP A 77 -41.64 -36.10 4.90
N ILE A 78 -42.84 -36.61 4.59
CA ILE A 78 -43.74 -35.99 3.61
C ILE A 78 -44.13 -34.56 4.03
N SER A 79 -44.39 -34.34 5.33
CA SER A 79 -44.72 -33.01 5.86
C SER A 79 -43.53 -32.04 5.75
N SER A 80 -42.33 -32.52 6.10
CA SER A 80 -41.06 -31.76 5.97
C SER A 80 -40.76 -31.40 4.52
N ASN A 81 -40.85 -32.37 3.61
CA ASN A 81 -40.68 -32.15 2.17
C ASN A 81 -41.74 -31.20 1.59
N THR A 82 -42.98 -31.23 2.08
CA THR A 82 -44.04 -30.30 1.67
C THR A 82 -43.72 -28.86 2.10
N ALA A 83 -43.18 -28.66 3.31
CA ALA A 83 -42.68 -27.35 3.74
C ALA A 83 -41.52 -26.87 2.87
N ALA A 84 -40.50 -27.70 2.66
CA ALA A 84 -39.34 -27.37 1.82
C ALA A 84 -39.73 -27.06 0.35
N ILE A 85 -40.72 -27.75 -0.22
CA ILE A 85 -41.27 -27.42 -1.55
C ILE A 85 -41.98 -26.06 -1.55
N THR A 86 -42.69 -25.72 -0.47
CA THR A 86 -43.36 -24.43 -0.30
C THR A 86 -42.35 -23.29 -0.23
N ASP A 87 -41.30 -23.44 0.60
CA ASP A 87 -40.22 -22.45 0.74
C ASP A 87 -39.46 -22.24 -0.59
N ASN A 88 -39.12 -23.34 -1.28
CA ASN A 88 -38.50 -23.27 -2.62
C ASN A 88 -39.41 -22.57 -3.65
N THR A 89 -40.74 -22.76 -3.57
CA THR A 89 -41.70 -22.07 -4.45
C THR A 89 -41.75 -20.57 -4.16
N ALA A 90 -41.65 -20.17 -2.89
CA ALA A 90 -41.56 -18.76 -2.50
C ALA A 90 -40.24 -18.12 -2.98
N LEU A 91 -39.11 -18.80 -2.83
CA LEU A 91 -37.80 -18.34 -3.31
C LEU A 91 -37.75 -18.18 -4.83
N LEU A 92 -38.35 -19.12 -5.58
CA LEU A 92 -38.48 -19.00 -7.04
C LEU A 92 -39.34 -17.78 -7.44
N SER A 93 -40.37 -17.45 -6.64
CA SER A 93 -41.24 -16.29 -6.89
C SER A 93 -40.55 -14.95 -6.60
N ASP A 94 -39.69 -14.88 -5.57
CA ASP A 94 -38.79 -13.75 -5.33
C ASP A 94 -37.78 -13.57 -6.48
N HIS A 95 -37.16 -14.68 -6.91
CA HIS A 95 -36.21 -14.66 -8.02
C HIS A 95 -36.85 -14.20 -9.34
N GLU A 96 -38.06 -14.65 -9.67
CA GLU A 96 -38.80 -14.20 -10.86
C GLU A 96 -39.13 -12.69 -10.79
N THR A 97 -39.54 -12.21 -9.61
CA THR A 97 -39.81 -10.78 -9.36
C THR A 97 -38.55 -9.93 -9.53
N ARG A 98 -37.40 -10.44 -9.06
CA ARG A 98 -36.09 -9.77 -9.17
C ARG A 98 -35.54 -9.83 -10.60
N LEU A 99 -35.76 -10.91 -11.34
CA LEU A 99 -35.44 -11.01 -12.77
C LEU A 99 -36.27 -10.01 -13.59
N THR A 100 -37.57 -9.92 -13.33
CA THR A 100 -38.46 -8.92 -13.96
C THR A 100 -37.98 -7.48 -13.68
N THR A 101 -37.55 -7.21 -12.45
CA THR A 101 -37.01 -5.90 -12.05
C THR A 101 -35.67 -5.59 -12.74
N LEU A 102 -34.80 -6.60 -12.87
CA LEU A 102 -33.52 -6.49 -13.56
C LEU A 102 -33.69 -6.25 -15.06
N ASP A 103 -34.63 -6.95 -15.72
CA ASP A 103 -34.95 -6.78 -17.14
C ASP A 103 -35.41 -5.35 -17.45
N GLY A 104 -36.37 -4.82 -16.66
CA GLY A 104 -36.80 -3.42 -16.79
C GLY A 104 -35.66 -2.41 -16.55
N THR A 105 -34.71 -2.73 -15.67
CA THR A 105 -33.50 -1.91 -15.45
C THR A 105 -32.57 -1.95 -16.68
N VAL A 106 -32.38 -3.13 -17.29
CA VAL A 106 -31.57 -3.31 -18.50
C VAL A 106 -32.19 -2.58 -19.69
N VAL A 107 -33.52 -2.65 -19.88
CA VAL A 107 -34.24 -1.91 -20.94
C VAL A 107 -34.11 -0.39 -20.76
N THR A 108 -34.13 0.10 -19.52
CA THR A 108 -33.88 1.52 -19.21
C THR A 108 -32.44 1.91 -19.63
N LEU A 109 -31.44 1.16 -19.17
CA LEU A 109 -30.03 1.42 -19.51
C LEU A 109 -29.74 1.33 -21.03
N GLN A 110 -30.42 0.45 -21.76
CA GLN A 110 -30.34 0.39 -23.22
C GLN A 110 -30.92 1.65 -23.89
N THR A 111 -31.99 2.21 -23.32
CA THR A 111 -32.62 3.46 -23.81
C THR A 111 -31.73 4.67 -23.54
N ASP A 112 -31.14 4.74 -22.34
CA ASP A 112 -30.20 5.79 -21.96
C ASP A 112 -28.92 5.75 -22.82
N LEU A 113 -28.34 4.56 -23.02
CA LEU A 113 -27.17 4.35 -23.89
C LEU A 113 -27.45 4.75 -25.35
N THR A 114 -28.66 4.48 -25.84
CA THR A 114 -29.07 4.88 -27.20
C THR A 114 -29.18 6.40 -27.32
N SER A 115 -29.73 7.06 -26.29
CA SER A 115 -29.83 8.53 -26.23
C SER A 115 -28.45 9.18 -26.17
N LEU A 116 -27.57 8.71 -25.28
CA LEU A 116 -26.21 9.19 -25.13
C LEU A 116 -25.37 9.00 -26.40
N SER A 117 -25.54 7.88 -27.12
CA SER A 117 -24.91 7.66 -28.42
C SER A 117 -25.35 8.71 -29.46
N GLY A 118 -26.64 9.07 -29.46
CA GLY A 118 -27.18 10.17 -30.27
C GLY A 118 -26.60 11.54 -29.89
N GLU A 119 -26.48 11.84 -28.60
CA GLU A 119 -25.88 13.08 -28.11
C GLU A 119 -24.39 13.19 -28.47
N VAL A 120 -23.60 12.13 -28.30
CA VAL A 120 -22.17 12.09 -28.67
C VAL A 120 -22.00 12.27 -30.19
N SER A 121 -22.85 11.66 -31.01
CA SER A 121 -22.87 11.88 -32.46
C SER A 121 -23.22 13.34 -32.82
N GLY A 122 -24.21 13.93 -32.14
CA GLY A 122 -24.57 15.35 -32.28
C GLY A 122 -23.45 16.30 -31.85
N LEU A 123 -22.68 15.96 -30.81
CA LEU A 123 -21.50 16.72 -30.39
C LEU A 123 -20.36 16.63 -31.42
N GLY A 124 -20.14 15.45 -32.03
CA GLY A 124 -19.17 15.27 -33.12
C GLY A 124 -19.46 16.19 -34.31
N THR A 125 -20.67 16.13 -34.86
CA THR A 125 -21.06 16.98 -36.01
C THR A 125 -20.98 18.49 -35.71
N ARG A 126 -21.22 18.89 -34.45
CA ARG A 126 -21.03 20.28 -34.00
C ARG A 126 -19.56 20.68 -33.90
N LEU A 127 -18.70 19.78 -33.42
CA LEU A 127 -17.26 20.00 -33.35
C LEU A 127 -16.65 20.16 -34.76
N ASP A 128 -17.02 19.28 -35.70
CA ASP A 128 -16.58 19.37 -37.10
C ASP A 128 -16.96 20.73 -37.74
N ALA A 129 -18.17 21.21 -37.48
CA ALA A 129 -18.62 22.52 -37.94
C ALA A 129 -17.84 23.69 -37.29
N GLN A 130 -17.46 23.59 -36.02
CA GLN A 130 -16.62 24.58 -35.34
C GLN A 130 -15.17 24.57 -35.85
N ILE A 131 -14.63 23.40 -36.23
CA ILE A 131 -13.32 23.27 -36.87
C ILE A 131 -13.34 23.96 -38.24
N ALA A 132 -14.31 23.65 -39.11
CA ALA A 132 -14.43 24.27 -40.43
C ALA A 132 -14.61 25.81 -40.36
N GLN A 133 -15.33 26.32 -39.36
CA GLN A 133 -15.43 27.77 -39.11
C GLN A 133 -14.09 28.36 -38.63
N THR A 134 -13.29 27.61 -37.87
CA THR A 134 -11.95 28.03 -37.41
C THR A 134 -10.96 28.10 -38.58
N ASP A 135 -10.99 27.14 -39.50
CA ASP A 135 -10.18 27.17 -40.73
C ASP A 135 -10.58 28.35 -41.64
N THR A 136 -11.87 28.61 -41.75
CA THR A 136 -12.43 29.78 -42.47
C THR A 136 -11.94 31.09 -41.86
N ASN A 137 -12.02 31.22 -40.52
CA ASN A 137 -11.55 32.41 -39.80
C ASN A 137 -10.03 32.59 -39.93
N THR A 138 -9.26 31.50 -39.88
CA THR A 138 -7.79 31.51 -40.06
C THR A 138 -7.41 32.01 -41.46
N THR A 139 -8.14 31.56 -42.48
CA THR A 139 -7.98 32.02 -43.87
C THR A 139 -8.30 33.51 -44.01
N ALA A 140 -9.40 33.98 -43.40
CA ALA A 140 -9.77 35.38 -43.41
C ALA A 140 -8.75 36.28 -42.69
N ILE A 141 -8.20 35.83 -41.55
CA ILE A 141 -7.13 36.53 -40.83
C ILE A 141 -5.86 36.63 -41.69
N ALA A 142 -5.50 35.57 -42.41
CA ALA A 142 -4.35 35.60 -43.33
C ALA A 142 -4.54 36.60 -44.48
N MET A 143 -5.75 36.71 -45.04
CA MET A 143 -6.09 37.73 -46.05
C MET A 143 -5.98 39.14 -45.47
N VAL A 144 -6.64 39.43 -44.33
CA VAL A 144 -6.58 40.75 -43.68
C VAL A 144 -5.16 41.14 -43.30
N THR A 145 -4.30 40.17 -42.94
CA THR A 145 -2.87 40.40 -42.68
C THR A 145 -2.12 40.80 -43.96
N ALA A 146 -2.42 40.18 -45.09
CA ALA A 146 -1.84 40.55 -46.38
C ALA A 146 -2.31 41.95 -46.85
N ASP A 147 -3.60 42.25 -46.71
CA ASP A 147 -4.19 43.55 -47.05
C ASP A 147 -3.59 44.67 -46.19
N LEU A 148 -3.40 44.45 -44.88
CA LEU A 148 -2.79 45.40 -43.96
C LEU A 148 -1.31 45.67 -44.30
N ASN A 149 -0.55 44.63 -44.68
CA ASN A 149 0.83 44.78 -45.13
C ASN A 149 0.92 45.57 -46.46
N GLY A 150 -0.03 45.35 -47.38
CA GLY A 150 -0.15 46.13 -48.62
C GLY A 150 -0.43 47.61 -48.33
N LEU A 151 -1.43 47.89 -47.48
CA LEU A 151 -1.78 49.25 -47.08
C LEU A 151 -0.62 49.97 -46.37
N SER A 152 0.19 49.26 -45.58
CA SER A 152 1.40 49.84 -44.97
C SER A 152 2.40 50.28 -46.04
N ALA A 153 2.65 49.45 -47.07
CA ALA A 153 3.55 49.80 -48.16
C ALA A 153 3.02 50.97 -49.01
N ASP A 154 1.71 51.06 -49.22
CA ASP A 154 1.08 52.22 -49.87
C ASP A 154 1.22 53.50 -49.01
N VAL A 155 1.14 53.41 -47.69
CA VAL A 155 1.38 54.55 -46.78
C VAL A 155 2.84 55.01 -46.86
N ASP A 156 3.80 54.08 -46.82
CA ASP A 156 5.23 54.38 -46.95
C ASP A 156 5.55 55.04 -48.32
N ALA A 157 4.93 54.54 -49.40
CA ALA A 157 5.07 55.12 -50.75
C ALA A 157 4.47 56.54 -50.83
N ASN A 158 3.31 56.78 -50.24
CA ASN A 158 2.70 58.11 -50.17
C ASN A 158 3.54 59.08 -49.33
N ALA A 159 4.15 58.62 -48.22
CA ALA A 159 5.07 59.45 -47.42
C ALA A 159 6.32 59.85 -48.22
N ALA A 160 6.87 58.95 -49.04
CA ALA A 160 7.98 59.27 -49.94
C ALA A 160 7.58 60.30 -51.01
N LEU A 161 6.39 60.16 -51.62
CA LEU A 161 5.88 61.12 -52.61
C LEU A 161 5.60 62.52 -52.01
N LEU A 162 5.13 62.59 -50.76
CA LEU A 162 4.98 63.87 -50.05
C LEU A 162 6.33 64.56 -49.85
N SER A 163 7.36 63.83 -49.44
CA SER A 163 8.73 64.36 -49.28
C SER A 163 9.33 64.87 -50.61
N GLU A 164 9.04 64.20 -51.74
CA GLU A 164 9.40 64.71 -53.07
C GLU A 164 8.64 66.02 -53.40
N HIS A 165 7.33 66.06 -53.12
CA HIS A 165 6.53 67.26 -53.37
C HIS A 165 6.95 68.45 -52.49
N ASP A 166 7.27 68.24 -51.21
CA ASP A 166 7.80 69.29 -50.32
C ASP A 166 9.14 69.83 -50.86
N THR A 167 10.03 68.94 -51.32
CA THR A 167 11.31 69.32 -51.95
C THR A 167 11.08 70.15 -53.23
N ARG A 168 10.08 69.77 -54.04
CA ARG A 168 9.72 70.48 -55.28
C ARG A 168 8.99 71.81 -55.03
N LEU A 169 8.24 71.92 -53.94
CA LEU A 169 7.64 73.18 -53.50
C LEU A 169 8.72 74.17 -53.07
N LEU A 170 9.70 73.75 -52.27
CA LEU A 170 10.83 74.60 -51.86
C LEU A 170 11.65 75.11 -53.07
N ASP A 171 11.86 74.27 -54.09
CA ASP A 171 12.52 74.69 -55.33
C ASP A 171 11.68 75.70 -56.12
N LEU A 172 10.37 75.47 -56.25
CA LEU A 172 9.45 76.41 -56.90
C LEU A 172 9.34 77.75 -56.15
N GLU A 173 9.31 77.74 -54.81
CA GLU A 173 9.37 78.94 -53.98
C GLU A 173 10.67 79.72 -54.21
N GLY A 174 11.80 79.03 -54.34
CA GLY A 174 13.08 79.61 -54.73
C GLY A 174 13.07 80.24 -56.12
N GLN A 175 12.50 79.54 -57.12
CA GLN A 175 12.34 80.06 -58.48
C GLN A 175 11.42 81.29 -58.55
N VAL A 176 10.33 81.31 -57.77
CA VAL A 176 9.42 82.46 -57.66
C VAL A 176 10.10 83.63 -56.95
N ALA A 177 10.86 83.38 -55.88
CA ALA A 177 11.64 84.43 -55.21
C ALA A 177 12.70 85.05 -56.12
N GLY A 178 13.39 84.24 -56.94
CA GLY A 178 14.29 84.73 -58.00
C GLY A 178 13.55 85.58 -59.03
N SER A 179 12.43 85.08 -59.55
CA SER A 179 11.60 85.79 -60.55
C SER A 179 11.07 87.15 -60.03
N LEU A 180 10.77 87.25 -58.73
CA LEU A 180 10.38 88.51 -58.08
C LEU A 180 11.57 89.49 -57.96
N GLY A 181 12.79 88.97 -57.77
CA GLY A 181 14.03 89.76 -57.83
C GLY A 181 14.28 90.33 -59.23
N ASP A 182 14.19 89.47 -60.25
CA ASP A 182 14.33 89.87 -61.67
C ASP A 182 13.30 90.95 -62.04
N LEU A 183 12.04 90.78 -61.62
CA LEU A 183 10.98 91.77 -61.83
C LEU A 183 11.26 93.12 -61.14
N ALA A 184 11.87 93.11 -59.95
CA ALA A 184 12.25 94.33 -59.26
C ALA A 184 13.44 95.06 -59.93
N GLU A 185 14.40 94.32 -60.50
CA GLU A 185 15.47 94.92 -61.32
C GLU A 185 14.94 95.48 -62.65
N ILE A 186 13.96 94.81 -63.26
CA ILE A 186 13.24 95.31 -64.44
C ILE A 186 12.44 96.58 -64.11
N ASP A 187 11.74 96.64 -62.99
CA ASP A 187 10.96 97.82 -62.56
C ASP A 187 11.87 99.04 -62.25
N ALA A 188 12.99 98.81 -61.56
CA ALA A 188 14.02 99.83 -61.36
C ALA A 188 14.62 100.32 -62.69
N SER A 189 14.85 99.40 -63.64
CA SER A 189 15.35 99.72 -64.98
C SER A 189 14.32 100.50 -65.81
N LEU A 190 13.03 100.16 -65.70
CA LEU A 190 11.92 100.84 -66.36
C LEU A 190 11.70 102.25 -65.78
N THR A 191 11.80 102.40 -64.45
CA THR A 191 11.78 103.69 -63.76
C THR A 191 12.94 104.58 -64.23
N GLY A 192 14.15 104.03 -64.32
CA GLY A 192 15.32 104.73 -64.86
C GLY A 192 15.18 105.08 -66.36
N LEU A 193 14.46 104.26 -67.14
CA LEU A 193 14.14 104.56 -68.53
C LEU A 193 13.07 105.67 -68.64
N SER A 194 12.07 105.68 -67.77
CA SER A 194 11.05 106.74 -67.72
C SER A 194 11.70 108.09 -67.44
N GLY A 195 12.53 108.21 -66.41
CA GLY A 195 13.24 109.46 -66.11
C GLY A 195 14.10 109.95 -67.28
N ARG A 196 14.74 109.04 -68.03
CA ARG A 196 15.46 109.37 -69.26
C ARG A 196 14.55 109.81 -70.42
N VAL A 197 13.33 109.30 -70.49
CA VAL A 197 12.31 109.76 -71.46
C VAL A 197 11.77 111.14 -71.06
N ASP A 198 11.60 111.40 -69.77
CA ASP A 198 11.20 112.72 -69.25
C ASP A 198 12.30 113.77 -69.52
N ASP A 199 13.58 113.45 -69.24
CA ASP A 199 14.75 114.28 -69.58
C ASP A 199 14.81 114.59 -71.09
N LEU A 200 14.63 113.56 -71.94
CA LEU A 200 14.61 113.73 -73.40
C LEU A 200 13.40 114.54 -73.89
N THR A 201 12.25 114.40 -73.25
CA THR A 201 11.04 115.18 -73.55
C THR A 201 11.24 116.64 -73.17
N GLY A 202 11.84 116.92 -72.00
CA GLY A 202 12.22 118.27 -71.59
C GLY A 202 13.25 118.90 -72.54
N ALA A 203 14.29 118.15 -72.93
CA ALA A 203 15.28 118.61 -73.90
C ALA A 203 14.64 118.90 -75.29
N LEU A 204 13.71 118.06 -75.74
CA LEU A 204 12.97 118.27 -76.99
C LEU A 204 12.03 119.48 -76.90
N ALA A 205 11.38 119.73 -75.76
CA ALA A 205 10.56 120.92 -75.55
C ALA A 205 11.39 122.22 -75.56
N VAL A 206 12.61 122.20 -74.98
CA VAL A 206 13.57 123.32 -75.09
C VAL A 206 14.00 123.51 -76.55
N GLN A 207 14.30 122.43 -77.27
CA GLN A 207 14.68 122.48 -78.68
C GLN A 207 13.53 122.99 -79.57
N ALA A 208 12.28 122.63 -79.27
CA ALA A 208 11.09 123.15 -79.92
C ALA A 208 10.92 124.64 -79.65
N SER A 209 11.00 125.09 -78.38
CA SER A 209 10.93 126.51 -78.03
C SER A 209 12.06 127.34 -78.65
N GLN A 210 13.28 126.78 -78.78
CA GLN A 210 14.37 127.41 -79.53
C GLN A 210 14.08 127.44 -81.04
N THR A 211 13.37 126.45 -81.58
CA THR A 211 12.95 126.42 -83.00
C THR A 211 11.84 127.44 -83.25
N ASP A 212 10.87 127.59 -82.35
CA ASP A 212 9.85 128.64 -82.39
C ASP A 212 10.49 130.03 -82.24
N THR A 213 11.47 130.19 -81.34
CA THR A 213 12.24 131.42 -81.17
C THR A 213 13.04 131.75 -82.44
N ASN A 214 13.70 130.75 -83.05
CA ASN A 214 14.41 130.92 -84.31
C ASN A 214 13.45 131.22 -85.46
N THR A 215 12.26 130.61 -85.49
CA THR A 215 11.23 130.83 -86.51
C THR A 215 10.60 132.20 -86.36
N ALA A 216 10.36 132.67 -85.13
CA ALA A 216 9.90 134.01 -84.84
C ALA A 216 10.99 135.06 -85.13
N ALA A 217 12.27 134.75 -84.88
CA ALA A 217 13.39 135.61 -85.26
C ALA A 217 13.60 135.64 -86.79
N ILE A 218 13.44 134.51 -87.48
CA ILE A 218 13.44 134.45 -88.95
C ILE A 218 12.24 135.20 -89.50
N ALA A 219 11.03 135.00 -89.00
CA ALA A 219 9.84 135.76 -89.39
C ALA A 219 9.97 137.26 -89.06
N THR A 220 10.68 137.63 -87.99
CA THR A 220 11.03 139.03 -87.70
C THR A 220 12.06 139.56 -88.69
N VAL A 221 13.05 138.75 -89.10
CA VAL A 221 14.02 139.10 -90.15
C VAL A 221 13.39 139.10 -91.54
N GLU A 222 12.38 138.29 -91.81
CA GLU A 222 11.58 138.27 -93.04
C GLU A 222 10.60 139.44 -93.06
N VAL A 223 10.04 139.84 -91.93
CA VAL A 223 9.28 141.10 -91.78
C VAL A 223 10.22 142.31 -91.86
N ASP A 224 11.40 142.30 -91.25
CA ASP A 224 12.38 143.40 -91.35
C ASP A 224 12.96 143.48 -92.77
N LEU A 225 13.18 142.34 -93.44
CA LEU A 225 13.55 142.30 -94.86
C LEU A 225 12.38 142.74 -95.72
N ALA A 226 11.15 142.30 -95.50
CA ALA A 226 9.98 142.75 -96.26
C ALA A 226 9.54 144.18 -95.91
N VAL A 227 9.95 144.74 -94.77
CA VAL A 227 9.82 146.16 -94.40
C VAL A 227 11.00 146.96 -94.93
N LEU A 228 12.17 146.36 -95.14
CA LEU A 228 13.26 146.97 -95.88
C LEU A 228 12.97 146.96 -97.39
N ASP A 229 12.37 145.89 -97.91
CA ASP A 229 11.87 145.74 -99.28
C ASP A 229 10.69 146.67 -99.48
N ALA A 230 9.64 146.63 -98.64
CA ALA A 230 8.58 147.65 -98.58
C ALA A 230 9.03 149.03 -98.05
N ARG A 231 10.34 149.27 -97.91
CA ARG A 231 10.99 150.60 -97.81
C ARG A 231 11.99 150.87 -98.94
N VAL A 232 12.31 149.90 -99.79
CA VAL A 232 12.97 150.07 -101.09
C VAL A 232 11.87 150.27 -102.11
N ASP A 233 10.96 149.31 -102.29
CA ASP A 233 9.61 149.51 -102.85
C ASP A 233 8.87 150.65 -102.15
N GLY A 234 9.10 150.91 -100.85
CA GLY A 234 8.50 152.04 -100.14
C GLY A 234 9.28 153.36 -100.23
N HIS A 235 10.48 153.36 -100.81
CA HIS A 235 11.13 154.58 -101.30
C HIS A 235 10.77 154.79 -102.77
N ASP A 236 10.69 153.74 -103.57
CA ASP A 236 10.23 153.73 -104.97
C ASP A 236 8.71 153.99 -105.08
N THR A 237 7.95 153.68 -104.02
CA THR A 237 6.53 154.01 -103.77
C THR A 237 6.38 155.01 -102.62
N ALA A 238 7.45 155.73 -102.27
CA ALA A 238 7.37 157.12 -101.80
C ALA A 238 7.72 158.10 -102.93
N LEU A 239 8.52 157.67 -103.92
CA LEU A 239 8.67 158.32 -105.22
C LEU A 239 7.35 158.18 -106.01
N ALA A 240 6.81 156.96 -106.12
CA ALA A 240 5.44 156.70 -106.54
C ALA A 240 4.40 156.82 -105.40
N GLY A 241 4.79 157.30 -104.22
CA GLY A 241 3.89 157.65 -103.09
C GLY A 241 3.63 159.15 -103.00
N LEU A 242 4.57 159.96 -103.46
CA LEU A 242 4.30 161.34 -103.87
C LEU A 242 3.31 161.37 -105.04
N ASP A 243 3.27 160.30 -105.84
CA ASP A 243 2.30 160.01 -106.90
C ASP A 243 1.00 159.41 -106.30
N VAL A 244 1.11 158.34 -105.49
CA VAL A 244 0.00 157.68 -104.77
C VAL A 244 -0.48 158.46 -103.53
N ARG A 245 -0.15 159.75 -103.39
CA ARG A 245 -1.01 160.73 -102.68
C ARG A 245 -2.39 160.86 -103.34
N VAL A 246 -2.49 160.49 -104.61
CA VAL A 246 -3.77 160.22 -105.27
C VAL A 246 -4.50 159.08 -104.54
N GLY A 247 -3.75 158.04 -104.15
CA GLY A 247 -4.18 156.94 -103.30
C GLY A 247 -4.21 157.24 -101.79
N ASP A 248 -3.88 158.43 -101.28
CA ASP A 248 -4.32 158.86 -99.92
C ASP A 248 -5.87 158.83 -99.84
N HIS A 249 -6.55 159.04 -100.98
CA HIS A 249 -8.00 158.89 -101.10
C HIS A 249 -8.44 157.43 -101.25
N ASP A 250 -7.64 156.60 -101.94
CA ASP A 250 -7.86 155.16 -101.96
C ASP A 250 -7.55 154.54 -100.58
N GLU A 251 -6.66 155.11 -99.76
CA GLU A 251 -6.49 154.78 -98.33
C GLU A 251 -7.70 155.23 -97.50
N ALA A 252 -8.36 156.35 -97.83
CA ALA A 252 -9.59 156.74 -97.14
C ALA A 252 -10.77 155.79 -97.46
N LEU A 253 -10.87 155.34 -98.71
CA LEU A 253 -11.83 154.31 -99.13
C LEU A 253 -11.42 152.92 -98.64
N ALA A 254 -10.14 152.57 -98.68
CA ALA A 254 -9.60 151.32 -98.17
C ALA A 254 -9.50 151.29 -96.64
N ALA A 255 -9.60 152.41 -95.93
CA ALA A 255 -9.83 152.45 -94.48
C ALA A 255 -11.31 152.21 -94.15
N LEU A 256 -12.23 152.55 -95.06
CA LEU A 256 -13.63 152.12 -94.98
C LEU A 256 -13.76 150.64 -95.35
N ASP A 257 -13.04 150.16 -96.37
CA ASP A 257 -13.00 148.77 -96.80
C ASP A 257 -12.23 147.89 -95.79
N THR A 258 -11.15 148.36 -95.17
CA THR A 258 -10.48 147.70 -94.04
C THR A 258 -11.35 147.69 -92.78
N ARG A 259 -12.34 148.60 -92.67
CA ARG A 259 -13.37 148.52 -91.63
C ARG A 259 -14.51 147.58 -92.00
N VAL A 260 -14.90 147.49 -93.27
CA VAL A 260 -15.92 146.53 -93.74
C VAL A 260 -15.33 145.13 -93.77
N GLY A 261 -14.27 144.89 -94.55
CA GLY A 261 -13.44 143.68 -94.54
C GLY A 261 -12.84 143.35 -93.17
N GLY A 262 -12.63 144.32 -92.28
CA GLY A 262 -12.28 144.09 -90.88
C GLY A 262 -13.44 143.59 -90.03
N LEU A 263 -14.67 144.08 -90.27
CA LEU A 263 -15.89 143.55 -89.68
C LEU A 263 -16.29 142.18 -90.29
N GLU A 264 -16.02 141.95 -91.57
CA GLU A 264 -16.18 140.66 -92.24
C GLU A 264 -15.13 139.65 -91.79
N SER A 265 -13.90 140.09 -91.55
CA SER A 265 -12.85 139.28 -90.91
C SER A 265 -13.22 138.97 -89.45
N ALA A 266 -13.75 139.94 -88.70
CA ALA A 266 -14.26 139.71 -87.36
C ALA A 266 -15.49 138.78 -87.36
N ALA A 267 -16.38 138.87 -88.35
CA ALA A 267 -17.52 137.98 -88.52
C ALA A 267 -17.09 136.56 -88.95
N THR A 268 -16.08 136.44 -89.81
CA THR A 268 -15.48 135.17 -90.24
C THR A 268 -14.69 134.52 -89.10
N GLN A 269 -13.98 135.32 -88.29
CA GLN A 269 -13.32 134.86 -87.08
C GLN A 269 -14.33 134.48 -85.99
N THR A 270 -15.44 135.20 -85.87
CA THR A 270 -16.57 134.80 -85.00
C THR A 270 -17.23 133.52 -85.50
N GLY A 271 -17.39 133.33 -86.82
CA GLY A 271 -17.95 132.12 -87.42
C GLY A 271 -17.05 130.90 -87.28
N THR A 272 -15.74 131.06 -87.43
CA THR A 272 -14.75 129.99 -87.22
C THR A 272 -14.57 129.66 -85.74
N LEU A 273 -14.58 130.66 -84.85
CA LEU A 273 -14.66 130.44 -83.40
C LEU A 273 -15.96 129.73 -83.01
N LEU A 274 -17.10 130.10 -83.61
CA LEU A 274 -18.39 129.45 -83.36
C LEU A 274 -18.38 128.00 -83.86
N ALA A 275 -17.82 127.71 -85.04
CA ALA A 275 -17.65 126.35 -85.55
C ALA A 275 -16.68 125.51 -84.70
N ALA A 276 -15.62 126.12 -84.15
CA ALA A 276 -14.71 125.47 -83.20
C ALA A 276 -15.38 125.22 -81.84
N ILE A 277 -16.25 126.13 -81.37
CA ILE A 277 -17.08 125.94 -80.19
C ILE A 277 -18.09 124.81 -80.42
N ASP A 278 -18.78 124.79 -81.55
CA ASP A 278 -19.76 123.76 -81.93
C ASP A 278 -19.11 122.37 -82.05
N SER A 279 -17.92 122.30 -82.66
CA SER A 279 -17.09 121.08 -82.69
C SER A 279 -16.70 120.60 -81.29
N ARG A 280 -16.33 121.52 -80.38
CA ARG A 280 -16.01 121.20 -78.98
C ARG A 280 -17.25 120.81 -78.17
N VAL A 281 -18.40 121.43 -78.41
CA VAL A 281 -19.68 121.07 -77.77
C VAL A 281 -20.11 119.68 -78.24
N THR A 282 -19.96 119.37 -79.53
CA THR A 282 -20.21 118.04 -80.09
C THR A 282 -19.30 116.98 -79.45
N PHE A 283 -17.98 117.22 -79.45
CA PHE A 283 -17.02 116.32 -78.80
C PHE A 283 -17.31 116.11 -77.31
N ASN A 284 -17.56 117.20 -76.55
CA ASN A 284 -17.90 117.12 -75.14
C ASN A 284 -19.21 116.35 -74.91
N SER A 285 -20.20 116.49 -75.80
CA SER A 285 -21.46 115.75 -75.71
C SER A 285 -21.25 114.25 -75.90
N SER A 286 -20.43 113.85 -76.88
CA SER A 286 -20.02 112.44 -77.05
C SER A 286 -19.25 111.90 -75.85
N ALA A 287 -18.30 112.68 -75.30
CA ALA A 287 -17.53 112.28 -74.13
C ALA A 287 -18.40 112.13 -72.87
N VAL A 288 -19.40 113.00 -72.67
CA VAL A 288 -20.39 112.88 -71.59
C VAL A 288 -21.24 111.61 -71.75
N GLU A 289 -21.64 111.25 -72.97
CA GLU A 289 -22.42 110.03 -73.21
C GLU A 289 -21.58 108.76 -72.99
N THR A 290 -20.30 108.76 -73.35
CA THR A 290 -19.36 107.67 -72.98
C THR A 290 -19.21 107.54 -71.47
N LEU A 291 -18.93 108.64 -70.77
CA LEU A 291 -18.82 108.65 -69.30
C LEU A 291 -20.11 108.19 -68.61
N ARG A 292 -21.27 108.50 -69.20
CA ARG A 292 -22.57 107.99 -68.72
C ARG A 292 -22.65 106.46 -68.86
N GLY A 293 -22.25 105.91 -70.01
CA GLY A 293 -22.16 104.47 -70.22
C GLY A 293 -21.22 103.79 -69.21
N ASP A 294 -20.05 104.36 -68.96
CA ASP A 294 -19.09 103.85 -67.97
C ASP A 294 -19.68 103.87 -66.55
N VAL A 295 -20.42 104.92 -66.18
CA VAL A 295 -21.13 105.01 -64.89
C VAL A 295 -22.23 103.94 -64.78
N ASP A 296 -23.04 103.74 -65.82
CA ASP A 296 -24.10 102.73 -65.83
C ASP A 296 -23.54 101.29 -65.80
N VAL A 297 -22.37 101.04 -66.40
CA VAL A 297 -21.63 99.75 -66.29
C VAL A 297 -21.08 99.56 -64.87
N ASN A 298 -20.45 100.59 -64.29
CA ASN A 298 -19.93 100.53 -62.91
C ASN A 298 -21.05 100.32 -61.89
N ALA A 299 -22.22 100.93 -62.06
CA ALA A 299 -23.39 100.71 -61.21
C ALA A 299 -23.86 99.24 -61.24
N GLN A 300 -23.87 98.61 -62.43
CA GLN A 300 -24.19 97.18 -62.57
C GLN A 300 -23.14 96.28 -61.92
N ALA A 301 -21.85 96.59 -62.07
CA ALA A 301 -20.77 95.85 -61.42
C ALA A 301 -20.84 95.94 -59.88
N ILE A 302 -21.13 97.13 -59.33
CA ILE A 302 -21.34 97.33 -57.88
C ILE A 302 -22.55 96.52 -57.39
N ALA A 303 -23.65 96.48 -58.14
CA ALA A 303 -24.82 95.67 -57.79
C ALA A 303 -24.52 94.16 -57.80
N ALA A 304 -23.77 93.68 -58.78
CA ALA A 304 -23.32 92.27 -58.86
C ALA A 304 -22.38 91.89 -57.71
N ASN A 305 -21.42 92.76 -57.38
CA ASN A 305 -20.53 92.56 -56.23
C ASN A 305 -21.32 92.55 -54.91
N THR A 306 -22.29 93.46 -54.75
CA THR A 306 -23.17 93.51 -53.57
C THR A 306 -23.98 92.21 -53.41
N ALA A 307 -24.55 91.68 -54.50
CA ALA A 307 -25.26 90.40 -54.49
C ALA A 307 -24.32 89.21 -54.16
N THR A 308 -23.07 89.26 -54.63
CA THR A 308 -22.04 88.23 -54.35
C THR A 308 -21.65 88.24 -52.87
N ASN A 309 -21.40 89.40 -52.29
CA ASN A 309 -21.07 89.54 -50.87
C ASN A 309 -22.21 89.00 -49.98
N ILE A 310 -23.48 89.30 -50.30
CA ILE A 310 -24.64 88.77 -49.58
C ILE A 310 -24.70 87.23 -49.63
N GLN A 311 -24.33 86.61 -50.77
CA GLN A 311 -24.24 85.14 -50.86
C GLN A 311 -23.08 84.58 -50.02
N GLN A 312 -21.95 85.28 -49.96
CA GLN A 312 -20.81 84.91 -49.12
C GLN A 312 -21.15 85.01 -47.62
N ASP A 313 -21.82 86.08 -47.18
CA ASP A 313 -22.29 86.23 -45.79
C ASP A 313 -23.23 85.09 -45.38
N VAL A 314 -24.16 84.70 -46.25
CA VAL A 314 -25.06 83.55 -46.02
C VAL A 314 -24.29 82.23 -45.92
N ALA A 315 -23.28 82.02 -46.77
CA ALA A 315 -22.42 80.84 -46.69
C ALA A 315 -21.57 80.80 -45.40
N ILE A 316 -21.03 81.94 -44.97
CA ILE A 316 -20.28 82.09 -43.70
C ILE A 316 -21.19 81.78 -42.51
N ALA A 317 -22.44 82.26 -42.51
CA ALA A 317 -23.41 81.95 -41.47
C ALA A 317 -23.75 80.45 -41.42
N ALA A 318 -23.95 79.80 -42.58
CA ALA A 318 -24.21 78.36 -42.67
C ALA A 318 -23.02 77.51 -42.18
N ASN A 319 -21.78 77.89 -42.54
CA ASN A 319 -20.57 77.25 -42.05
C ASN A 319 -20.42 77.44 -40.52
N THR A 320 -20.72 78.63 -40.01
CA THR A 320 -20.67 78.90 -38.56
C THR A 320 -21.64 78.01 -37.78
N ALA A 321 -22.87 77.84 -38.27
CA ALA A 321 -23.85 76.92 -37.67
C ALA A 321 -23.42 75.45 -37.77
N THR A 322 -22.76 75.06 -38.87
CA THR A 322 -22.23 73.71 -39.07
C THR A 322 -21.11 73.41 -38.07
N ASN A 323 -20.17 74.34 -37.88
CA ASN A 323 -19.08 74.21 -36.90
C ASN A 323 -19.61 74.09 -35.47
N GLN A 324 -20.60 74.91 -35.07
CA GLN A 324 -21.24 74.79 -33.75
C GLN A 324 -21.89 73.41 -33.53
N ALA A 325 -22.52 72.84 -34.56
CA ALA A 325 -23.08 71.48 -34.48
C ALA A 325 -21.99 70.41 -34.34
N GLN A 326 -20.83 70.60 -35.00
CA GLN A 326 -19.65 69.73 -34.86
C GLN A 326 -19.03 69.84 -33.46
N ASP A 327 -18.87 71.04 -32.89
CA ASP A 327 -18.35 71.26 -31.54
C ASP A 327 -19.20 70.57 -30.47
N ILE A 328 -20.54 70.63 -30.62
CA ILE A 328 -21.49 69.91 -29.75
C ILE A 328 -21.33 68.39 -29.89
N ALA A 329 -21.19 67.88 -31.12
CA ALA A 329 -20.99 66.45 -31.37
C ALA A 329 -19.63 65.93 -30.83
N ILE A 330 -18.57 66.72 -30.97
CA ILE A 330 -17.24 66.45 -30.39
C ILE A 330 -17.35 66.40 -28.87
N SER A 331 -17.99 67.40 -28.25
CA SER A 331 -18.19 67.45 -26.79
C SER A 331 -18.97 66.23 -26.26
N ALA A 332 -20.01 65.80 -26.99
CA ALA A 332 -20.78 64.60 -26.66
C ALA A 332 -19.95 63.30 -26.82
N ASN A 333 -19.06 63.24 -27.81
CA ASN A 333 -18.14 62.11 -27.98
C ASN A 333 -17.07 62.06 -26.88
N THR A 334 -16.53 63.20 -26.44
CA THR A 334 -15.62 63.29 -25.29
C THR A 334 -16.26 62.70 -24.03
N ALA A 335 -17.47 63.12 -23.68
CA ALA A 335 -18.19 62.58 -22.51
C ALA A 335 -18.45 61.05 -22.61
N ARG A 336 -18.62 60.50 -23.83
CA ARG A 336 -18.72 59.05 -24.05
C ARG A 336 -17.36 58.35 -23.89
N ILE A 337 -16.26 58.97 -24.31
CA ILE A 337 -14.90 58.46 -24.10
C ILE A 337 -14.57 58.43 -22.60
N ASP A 338 -14.92 59.47 -21.84
CA ASP A 338 -14.76 59.52 -20.39
C ASP A 338 -15.55 58.40 -19.70
N THR A 339 -16.82 58.23 -20.09
CA THR A 339 -17.70 57.17 -19.58
C THR A 339 -17.15 55.77 -19.86
N ASN A 340 -16.67 55.54 -21.08
CA ASN A 340 -16.04 54.27 -21.47
C ASN A 340 -14.73 54.04 -20.69
N SER A 341 -13.93 55.08 -20.48
CA SER A 341 -12.66 54.99 -19.74
C SER A 341 -12.90 54.63 -18.27
N ALA A 342 -13.93 55.20 -17.64
CA ALA A 342 -14.35 54.82 -16.28
C ALA A 342 -14.85 53.37 -16.20
N ALA A 343 -15.62 52.91 -17.20
CA ALA A 343 -16.08 51.51 -17.28
C ALA A 343 -14.92 50.52 -17.49
N ILE A 344 -13.93 50.87 -18.33
CA ILE A 344 -12.71 50.08 -18.52
C ILE A 344 -11.93 49.98 -17.20
N ALA A 345 -11.73 51.08 -16.48
CA ALA A 345 -11.04 51.07 -15.18
C ALA A 345 -11.76 50.19 -14.14
N ALA A 346 -13.09 50.20 -14.10
CA ALA A 346 -13.89 49.33 -13.23
C ALA A 346 -13.75 47.84 -13.60
N ASN A 347 -13.73 47.52 -14.90
CA ASN A 347 -13.47 46.16 -15.39
C ASN A 347 -12.05 45.70 -15.05
N THR A 348 -11.03 46.54 -15.23
CA THR A 348 -9.64 46.24 -14.83
C THR A 348 -9.54 45.95 -13.33
N ALA A 349 -10.18 46.75 -12.48
CA ALA A 349 -10.23 46.50 -11.03
C ALA A 349 -10.95 45.18 -10.68
N THR A 350 -11.98 44.82 -11.44
CA THR A 350 -12.73 43.55 -11.26
C THR A 350 -11.86 42.35 -11.64
N ASN A 351 -11.16 42.40 -12.78
CA ASN A 351 -10.25 41.33 -13.21
C ASN A 351 -9.12 41.12 -12.19
N ILE A 352 -8.53 42.19 -11.65
CA ILE A 352 -7.50 42.10 -10.60
C ILE A 352 -8.03 41.37 -9.35
N GLN A 353 -9.29 41.57 -8.95
CA GLN A 353 -9.90 40.81 -7.84
C GLN A 353 -10.13 39.34 -8.20
N GLN A 354 -10.49 39.04 -9.45
CA GLN A 354 -10.63 37.66 -9.94
C GLN A 354 -9.27 36.93 -9.95
N ASP A 355 -8.20 37.58 -10.42
CA ASP A 355 -6.84 37.02 -10.40
C ASP A 355 -6.38 36.68 -8.97
N VAL A 356 -6.65 37.57 -8.01
CA VAL A 356 -6.36 37.33 -6.58
C VAL A 356 -7.17 36.15 -6.03
N ALA A 357 -8.45 36.01 -6.41
CA ALA A 357 -9.28 34.88 -6.00
C ALA A 357 -8.81 33.55 -6.63
N ILE A 358 -8.39 33.57 -7.90
CA ILE A 358 -7.81 32.42 -8.59
C ILE A 358 -6.51 31.98 -7.92
N ALA A 359 -5.62 32.92 -7.55
CA ALA A 359 -4.39 32.63 -6.82
C ALA A 359 -4.66 32.01 -5.43
N ALA A 360 -5.66 32.51 -4.70
CA ALA A 360 -6.07 31.95 -3.41
C ALA A 360 -6.64 30.52 -3.53
N ASN A 361 -7.42 30.26 -4.58
CA ASN A 361 -7.93 28.92 -4.89
C ASN A 361 -6.78 27.97 -5.27
N ALA A 362 -5.82 28.41 -6.09
CA ALA A 362 -4.66 27.59 -6.46
C ALA A 362 -3.80 27.20 -5.24
N ALA A 363 -3.56 28.13 -4.31
CA ALA A 363 -2.88 27.84 -3.05
C ALA A 363 -3.68 26.87 -2.15
N THR A 364 -5.01 26.97 -2.16
CA THR A 364 -5.90 26.06 -1.42
C THR A 364 -5.83 24.64 -1.98
N ASN A 365 -5.88 24.49 -3.31
CA ASN A 365 -5.75 23.19 -3.98
C ASN A 365 -4.39 22.55 -3.69
N GLN A 366 -3.29 23.32 -3.79
CA GLN A 366 -1.95 22.82 -3.46
C GLN A 366 -1.84 22.31 -2.01
N ALA A 367 -2.50 22.98 -1.05
CA ALA A 367 -2.56 22.50 0.33
C ALA A 367 -3.39 21.21 0.48
N GLN A 368 -4.44 21.04 -0.32
CA GLN A 368 -5.24 19.81 -0.39
C GLN A 368 -4.44 18.66 -1.00
N ASP A 369 -3.71 18.88 -2.09
CA ASP A 369 -2.86 17.86 -2.74
C ASP A 369 -1.78 17.33 -1.79
N ILE A 370 -1.16 18.21 -0.98
CA ILE A 370 -0.21 17.84 0.07
C ILE A 370 -0.89 16.99 1.15
N ALA A 371 -2.10 17.37 1.58
CA ALA A 371 -2.86 16.61 2.59
C ALA A 371 -3.34 15.24 2.08
N ILE A 372 -3.74 15.15 0.81
CA ILE A 372 -4.09 13.89 0.13
C ILE A 372 -2.85 12.99 0.05
N SER A 373 -1.71 13.52 -0.40
CA SER A 373 -0.44 12.78 -0.48
C SER A 373 0.00 12.22 0.89
N ALA A 374 -0.13 13.02 1.95
CA ALA A 374 0.16 12.59 3.32
C ALA A 374 -0.82 11.51 3.82
N ASN A 375 -2.09 11.54 3.40
CA ASN A 375 -3.07 10.50 3.71
C ASN A 375 -2.78 9.19 2.94
N THR A 376 -2.35 9.27 1.67
CA THR A 376 -1.93 8.09 0.89
C THR A 376 -0.77 7.36 1.57
N ALA A 377 0.30 8.07 1.95
CA ALA A 377 1.44 7.47 2.66
C ALA A 377 1.05 6.83 4.02
N ARG A 378 0.04 7.39 4.71
CA ARG A 378 -0.54 6.80 5.93
C ARG A 378 -1.35 5.53 5.64
N ILE A 379 -2.06 5.47 4.51
CA ILE A 379 -2.80 4.28 4.09
C ILE A 379 -1.83 3.15 3.71
N GLU A 380 -0.72 3.46 3.03
CA GLU A 380 0.36 2.51 2.74
C GLU A 380 0.98 1.98 4.04
N THR A 381 1.40 2.86 4.96
CA THR A 381 1.94 2.48 6.28
C THR A 381 0.98 1.59 7.07
N ASN A 382 -0.32 1.92 7.07
CA ASN A 382 -1.34 1.09 7.72
C ASN A 382 -1.51 -0.27 7.03
N SER A 383 -1.38 -0.34 5.71
CA SER A 383 -1.50 -1.58 4.94
C SER A 383 -0.32 -2.52 5.21
N GLU A 384 0.91 -2.00 5.32
CA GLU A 384 2.08 -2.75 5.79
C GLU A 384 1.88 -3.29 7.22
N ALA A 385 1.39 -2.45 8.14
CA ALA A 385 1.11 -2.86 9.51
C ALA A 385 0.02 -3.96 9.58
N ILE A 386 -1.01 -3.88 8.74
CA ILE A 386 -2.05 -4.92 8.61
C ILE A 386 -1.45 -6.22 8.06
N ALA A 387 -0.56 -6.17 7.07
CA ALA A 387 0.13 -7.35 6.54
C ALA A 387 1.00 -8.03 7.62
N VAL A 388 1.77 -7.25 8.39
CA VAL A 388 2.56 -7.76 9.53
C VAL A 388 1.65 -8.38 10.61
N HIS A 389 0.48 -7.79 10.88
CA HIS A 389 -0.50 -8.39 11.79
C HIS A 389 -1.10 -9.70 11.24
N ALA A 390 -1.39 -9.79 9.94
CA ALA A 390 -1.86 -11.02 9.32
C ALA A 390 -0.83 -12.16 9.43
N THR A 391 0.46 -11.88 9.19
CA THR A 391 1.55 -12.87 9.40
C THR A 391 1.64 -13.30 10.87
N ARG A 392 1.50 -12.37 11.82
CA ARG A 392 1.49 -12.69 13.26
C ARG A 392 0.29 -13.55 13.66
N ILE A 393 -0.88 -13.32 13.06
CA ILE A 393 -2.08 -14.16 13.28
C ILE A 393 -1.83 -15.58 12.74
N ALA A 394 -1.35 -15.73 11.50
CA ALA A 394 -1.06 -17.05 10.92
C ALA A 394 0.01 -17.85 11.71
N ASN A 395 1.01 -17.16 12.26
CA ASN A 395 1.99 -17.78 13.16
C ASN A 395 1.34 -18.23 14.48
N ASN A 396 0.43 -17.43 15.05
CA ASN A 396 -0.32 -17.81 16.25
C ASN A 396 -1.27 -18.98 16.00
N GLU A 397 -1.97 -19.00 14.85
CA GLU A 397 -2.82 -20.11 14.38
C GLU A 397 -2.00 -21.43 14.37
N THR A 398 -0.80 -21.38 13.78
CA THR A 398 0.13 -22.51 13.71
C THR A 398 0.60 -22.96 15.10
N ASN A 399 0.93 -22.02 15.98
CA ASN A 399 1.34 -22.32 17.36
C ASN A 399 0.19 -22.91 18.19
N ILE A 400 -1.05 -22.44 17.99
CA ILE A 400 -2.24 -22.97 18.64
C ILE A 400 -2.51 -24.41 18.16
N ALA A 401 -2.46 -24.66 16.85
CA ALA A 401 -2.59 -26.02 16.30
C ALA A 401 -1.51 -26.97 16.83
N ALA A 402 -0.26 -26.52 16.92
CA ALA A 402 0.85 -27.29 17.50
C ALA A 402 0.63 -27.60 18.99
N ASN A 403 0.17 -26.63 19.78
CA ASN A 403 -0.16 -26.81 21.19
C ASN A 403 -1.34 -27.77 21.39
N THR A 404 -2.40 -27.67 20.59
CA THR A 404 -3.51 -28.64 20.60
C THR A 404 -3.02 -30.06 20.30
N ALA A 405 -2.10 -30.22 19.33
CA ALA A 405 -1.47 -31.50 19.04
C ALA A 405 -0.45 -31.96 20.10
N VAL A 406 0.01 -31.09 21.02
CA VAL A 406 0.73 -31.50 22.24
C VAL A 406 -0.28 -32.01 23.28
N ASN A 407 -1.36 -31.26 23.54
CA ASN A 407 -2.39 -31.62 24.51
C ASN A 407 -3.00 -32.99 24.21
N VAL A 408 -3.41 -33.26 22.96
CA VAL A 408 -3.97 -34.58 22.57
C VAL A 408 -2.99 -35.72 22.89
N ARG A 409 -1.70 -35.55 22.61
CA ARG A 409 -0.67 -36.56 22.95
C ARG A 409 -0.45 -36.70 24.45
N GLN A 410 -0.67 -35.64 25.23
CA GLN A 410 -0.63 -35.70 26.69
C GLN A 410 -1.86 -36.41 27.25
N ASP A 411 -3.05 -36.21 26.67
CA ASP A 411 -4.27 -36.92 27.01
C ASP A 411 -4.15 -38.42 26.68
N ASP A 412 -3.61 -38.78 25.50
CA ASP A 412 -3.26 -40.16 25.12
C ASP A 412 -2.29 -40.80 26.15
N GLN A 413 -1.24 -40.06 26.56
CA GLN A 413 -0.29 -40.52 27.58
C GLN A 413 -0.93 -40.65 28.97
N LEU A 414 -1.86 -39.79 29.34
CA LEU A 414 -2.62 -39.90 30.58
C LEU A 414 -3.58 -41.09 30.55
N GLN A 415 -4.12 -41.45 29.38
CA GLN A 415 -4.92 -42.65 29.19
C GLN A 415 -4.07 -43.93 29.30
N ASP A 416 -2.88 -43.99 28.68
CA ASP A 416 -1.91 -45.09 28.86
C ASP A 416 -1.51 -45.23 30.35
N HIS A 417 -1.14 -44.13 31.00
CA HIS A 417 -0.81 -44.13 32.42
C HIS A 417 -1.98 -44.61 33.28
N SER A 418 -3.21 -44.22 32.98
CA SER A 418 -4.41 -44.68 33.69
C SER A 418 -4.65 -46.19 33.49
N ALA A 419 -4.49 -46.70 32.26
CA ALA A 419 -4.62 -48.12 31.96
C ALA A 419 -3.54 -48.96 32.66
N ARG A 420 -2.29 -48.46 32.70
CA ARG A 420 -1.18 -49.10 33.40
C ARG A 420 -1.34 -49.05 34.93
N ILE A 421 -1.88 -47.96 35.48
CA ILE A 421 -2.25 -47.90 36.90
C ILE A 421 -3.35 -48.93 37.22
N ALA A 422 -4.36 -49.07 36.37
CA ALA A 422 -5.40 -50.09 36.54
C ALA A 422 -4.83 -51.53 36.47
N ALA A 423 -3.94 -51.81 35.51
CA ALA A 423 -3.23 -53.10 35.40
C ALA A 423 -2.40 -53.39 36.67
N ASN A 424 -1.53 -52.46 37.08
CA ASN A 424 -0.73 -52.59 38.30
C ASN A 424 -1.60 -52.76 39.56
N THR A 425 -2.81 -52.17 39.58
CA THR A 425 -3.76 -52.33 40.70
C THR A 425 -4.36 -53.74 40.73
N SER A 426 -4.63 -54.34 39.56
CA SER A 426 -5.03 -55.75 39.46
C SER A 426 -3.90 -56.69 39.88
N GLU A 427 -2.68 -56.49 39.36
CA GLU A 427 -1.50 -57.28 39.73
C GLU A 427 -1.21 -57.22 41.23
N LEU A 428 -1.41 -56.06 41.86
CA LEU A 428 -1.27 -55.90 43.31
C LEU A 428 -2.40 -56.61 44.08
N ALA A 429 -3.64 -56.61 43.58
CA ALA A 429 -4.74 -57.35 44.18
C ALA A 429 -4.51 -58.87 44.11
N ASP A 430 -4.02 -59.38 42.97
CA ASP A 430 -3.62 -60.77 42.79
C ASP A 430 -2.46 -61.14 43.73
N ALA A 431 -1.46 -60.26 43.87
CA ALA A 431 -0.34 -60.46 44.79
C ALA A 431 -0.77 -60.48 46.27
N VAL A 432 -1.74 -59.64 46.65
CA VAL A 432 -2.34 -59.66 48.00
C VAL A 432 -3.12 -60.96 48.22
N ALA A 433 -3.93 -61.41 47.26
CA ALA A 433 -4.65 -62.69 47.36
C ALA A 433 -3.69 -63.89 47.51
N VAL A 434 -2.55 -63.88 46.81
CA VAL A 434 -1.48 -64.87 47.01
C VAL A 434 -0.87 -64.78 48.42
N ASN A 435 -0.70 -63.58 48.97
CA ASN A 435 -0.18 -63.39 50.33
C ASN A 435 -1.17 -63.83 51.41
N ASP A 436 -2.47 -63.61 51.23
CA ASP A 436 -3.52 -64.11 52.10
C ASP A 436 -3.57 -65.65 52.10
N ILE A 437 -3.43 -66.28 50.92
CA ILE A 437 -3.32 -67.74 50.78
C ILE A 437 -2.07 -68.27 51.50
N GLN A 438 -0.92 -67.60 51.34
CA GLN A 438 0.31 -67.96 52.06
C GLN A 438 0.17 -67.81 53.58
N THR A 439 -0.49 -66.74 54.04
CA THR A 439 -0.76 -66.47 55.46
C THR A 439 -1.70 -67.53 56.05
N ALA A 440 -2.75 -67.92 55.33
CA ALA A 440 -3.63 -69.01 55.73
C ALA A 440 -2.91 -70.36 55.80
N ALA A 441 -2.01 -70.66 54.85
CA ALA A 441 -1.18 -71.87 54.87
C ALA A 441 -0.17 -71.88 56.04
N ILE A 442 0.44 -70.74 56.36
CA ILE A 442 1.33 -70.58 57.52
C ILE A 442 0.54 -70.79 58.82
N LEU A 443 -0.68 -70.23 58.91
CA LEU A 443 -1.56 -70.42 60.07
C LEU A 443 -1.97 -71.90 60.24
N ALA A 444 -2.31 -72.60 59.15
CA ALA A 444 -2.61 -74.03 59.18
C ALA A 444 -1.40 -74.87 59.63
N ASN A 445 -0.20 -74.56 59.13
CA ASN A 445 1.05 -75.21 59.58
C ASN A 445 1.36 -74.90 61.06
N SER A 446 1.05 -73.69 61.53
CA SER A 446 1.19 -73.32 62.94
C SER A 446 0.23 -74.12 63.84
N GLN A 447 -1.02 -74.29 63.42
CA GLN A 447 -2.00 -75.15 64.11
C GLN A 447 -1.58 -76.62 64.11
N ALA A 448 -1.07 -77.15 62.99
CA ALA A 448 -0.55 -78.52 62.91
C ALA A 448 0.66 -78.74 63.84
N ASN A 449 1.59 -77.77 63.90
CA ASN A 449 2.71 -77.80 64.84
C ASN A 449 2.24 -77.69 66.31
N ALA A 450 1.23 -76.88 66.60
CA ALA A 450 0.62 -76.81 67.94
C ALA A 450 -0.07 -78.13 68.32
N ALA A 451 -0.72 -78.82 67.38
CA ALA A 451 -1.29 -80.15 67.59
C ALA A 451 -0.19 -81.20 67.87
N LEU A 452 0.93 -81.17 67.13
CA LEU A 452 2.09 -82.04 67.41
C LEU A 452 2.71 -81.74 68.79
N GLN A 453 2.83 -80.46 69.18
CA GLN A 453 3.27 -80.09 70.52
C GLN A 453 2.29 -80.57 71.60
N ALA A 454 0.99 -80.50 71.35
CA ALA A 454 -0.04 -81.04 72.24
C ALA A 454 0.05 -82.57 72.32
N ASP A 455 0.22 -83.30 71.22
CA ASP A 455 0.36 -84.77 71.22
C ASP A 455 1.60 -85.24 72.02
N VAL A 456 2.69 -84.49 71.95
CA VAL A 456 3.90 -84.71 72.78
C VAL A 456 3.61 -84.36 74.25
N ALA A 457 3.04 -83.19 74.53
CA ALA A 457 2.70 -82.74 75.89
C ALA A 457 1.60 -83.57 76.57
N GLU A 458 0.73 -84.22 75.78
CA GLU A 458 -0.33 -85.15 76.22
C GLU A 458 0.18 -86.60 76.34
N GLY A 459 1.33 -86.92 75.74
CA GLY A 459 1.92 -88.27 75.76
C GLY A 459 1.30 -89.25 74.76
N ARG A 460 0.60 -88.74 73.73
CA ARG A 460 0.08 -89.56 72.61
C ARG A 460 1.20 -90.05 71.69
N ILE A 461 2.34 -89.36 71.67
CA ILE A 461 3.59 -89.79 71.01
C ILE A 461 4.58 -90.23 72.09
N GLY A 462 5.18 -91.41 71.93
CA GLY A 462 6.01 -92.05 72.95
C GLY A 462 7.34 -91.31 73.23
N MET A 463 7.52 -90.84 74.47
CA MET A 463 8.73 -90.14 74.91
C MET A 463 9.60 -91.00 75.83
N VAL A 464 10.77 -91.40 75.33
CA VAL A 464 11.90 -91.86 76.16
C VAL A 464 12.91 -90.70 76.22
N ARG A 465 13.27 -90.27 77.43
CA ARG A 465 14.08 -89.07 77.67
C ARG A 465 15.25 -89.38 78.61
N ALA A 466 16.47 -89.04 78.21
CA ALA A 466 17.58 -88.97 79.15
C ALA A 466 17.44 -87.72 80.04
N ALA A 467 17.55 -87.89 81.35
CA ALA A 467 17.73 -86.82 82.31
C ALA A 467 19.19 -86.31 82.31
N ALA A 468 19.43 -85.17 82.94
CA ALA A 468 20.73 -84.48 82.91
C ALA A 468 21.86 -85.22 83.66
N ASP A 469 21.51 -86.21 84.48
CA ASP A 469 22.40 -87.16 85.17
C ASP A 469 22.73 -88.40 84.32
N GLY A 470 22.11 -88.55 83.16
CA GLY A 470 22.21 -89.74 82.30
C GLY A 470 21.12 -90.80 82.53
N THR A 471 20.21 -90.62 83.50
CA THR A 471 19.14 -91.57 83.78
C THR A 471 18.13 -91.60 82.63
N VAL A 472 17.84 -92.78 82.08
CA VAL A 472 16.83 -92.93 81.02
C VAL A 472 15.44 -93.05 81.66
N LEU A 473 14.63 -92.00 81.48
CA LEU A 473 13.26 -91.90 81.96
C LEU A 473 12.26 -92.24 80.84
N VAL A 474 11.22 -93.00 81.18
CA VAL A 474 10.11 -93.34 80.28
C VAL A 474 8.84 -92.71 80.87
N ALA A 475 8.34 -91.66 80.23
CA ALA A 475 7.14 -90.92 80.65
C ALA A 475 7.10 -90.49 82.15
N SER A 476 8.25 -90.22 82.77
CA SER A 476 8.40 -89.86 84.20
C SER A 476 7.48 -88.74 84.69
N ASP A 477 7.18 -87.80 83.79
CA ASP A 477 6.45 -86.58 84.08
C ASP A 477 4.92 -86.84 84.04
N ARG A 478 4.51 -88.12 83.98
CA ARG A 478 3.13 -88.63 84.05
C ARG A 478 3.02 -89.75 85.09
N GLY A 479 1.87 -89.79 85.78
CA GLY A 479 1.56 -90.88 86.71
C GLY A 479 1.19 -92.18 85.99
N GLY A 480 1.77 -93.29 86.43
CA GLY A 480 1.42 -94.65 86.00
C GLY A 480 2.06 -95.69 86.91
N ALA A 481 1.30 -96.72 87.31
CA ALA A 481 1.79 -97.78 88.20
C ALA A 481 2.47 -98.96 87.47
N THR A 482 2.39 -98.99 86.14
CA THR A 482 2.82 -100.12 85.30
C THR A 482 3.48 -99.62 84.03
N VAL A 483 4.69 -100.08 83.74
CA VAL A 483 5.32 -99.94 82.41
C VAL A 483 5.19 -101.28 81.70
N SER A 484 4.33 -101.36 80.68
CA SER A 484 4.26 -102.57 79.85
C SER A 484 5.36 -102.56 78.80
N PHE A 485 6.14 -103.63 78.75
CA PHE A 485 7.13 -103.90 77.71
C PHE A 485 6.62 -104.89 76.65
N GLU A 486 5.33 -105.26 76.70
CA GLU A 486 4.72 -106.12 75.69
C GLU A 486 4.75 -105.46 74.31
N GLY A 487 5.03 -106.26 73.28
CA GLY A 487 4.79 -105.91 71.89
C GLY A 487 3.48 -106.50 71.42
N THR A 488 3.13 -106.18 70.17
CA THR A 488 2.10 -106.91 69.40
C THR A 488 2.40 -108.41 69.27
N GLU A 489 3.65 -108.82 69.51
CA GLU A 489 4.13 -110.21 69.54
C GLU A 489 4.32 -110.77 70.97
N GLY A 490 3.86 -110.05 72.01
CA GLY A 490 3.90 -110.48 73.41
C GLY A 490 5.08 -109.96 74.23
N ALA A 491 5.37 -110.63 75.35
CA ALA A 491 6.35 -110.17 76.35
C ALA A 491 7.80 -110.20 75.83
N ARG A 492 8.54 -109.09 76.04
CA ARG A 492 9.94 -108.94 75.62
C ARG A 492 10.93 -109.28 76.73
N ARG A 493 12.08 -109.87 76.37
CA ARG A 493 13.18 -110.17 77.31
C ARG A 493 14.05 -108.95 77.57
N LEU A 494 14.10 -108.47 78.82
CA LEU A 494 14.99 -107.40 79.24
C LEU A 494 16.41 -107.95 79.48
N THR A 495 17.41 -107.41 78.78
CA THR A 495 18.82 -107.87 78.81
C THR A 495 19.78 -106.71 78.99
N GLY A 496 20.94 -106.95 79.61
CA GLY A 496 21.93 -105.91 79.91
C GLY A 496 21.71 -105.20 81.25
N LEU A 497 20.77 -105.70 82.07
CA LEU A 497 20.60 -105.27 83.46
C LEU A 497 21.90 -105.49 84.25
N ALA A 498 22.34 -104.44 84.94
CA ALA A 498 23.30 -104.58 86.04
C ALA A 498 22.64 -105.27 87.24
N ASN A 499 23.46 -105.81 88.14
CA ASN A 499 23.00 -106.41 89.39
C ASN A 499 22.26 -105.36 90.24
N GLY A 500 21.00 -105.61 90.56
CA GLY A 500 20.15 -104.71 91.33
C GLY A 500 20.69 -104.47 92.74
N ILE A 501 20.66 -103.22 93.19
CA ILE A 501 21.28 -102.76 94.44
C ILE A 501 20.20 -102.41 95.49
N ALA A 502 19.10 -101.79 95.06
CA ALA A 502 17.94 -101.52 95.90
C ALA A 502 16.92 -102.67 95.87
N ALA A 503 16.08 -102.76 96.92
CA ALA A 503 15.03 -103.79 97.02
C ALA A 503 13.90 -103.65 95.97
N THR A 504 13.87 -102.55 95.22
CA THR A 504 12.97 -102.27 94.09
C THR A 504 13.57 -102.62 92.73
N ASP A 505 14.84 -102.99 92.67
CA ASP A 505 15.54 -103.26 91.41
C ASP A 505 15.23 -104.68 90.90
N ALA A 506 15.31 -104.86 89.58
CA ALA A 506 15.21 -106.19 88.99
C ALA A 506 16.47 -107.02 89.31
N ALA A 507 16.34 -108.00 90.21
CA ALA A 507 17.42 -108.94 90.52
C ALA A 507 17.85 -109.71 89.26
N THR A 508 19.15 -109.74 88.96
CA THR A 508 19.66 -110.48 87.80
C THR A 508 19.78 -111.97 88.10
N MET A 509 19.72 -112.80 87.05
CA MET A 509 20.02 -114.23 87.15
C MET A 509 21.41 -114.50 87.77
N GLY A 510 22.38 -113.60 87.54
CA GLY A 510 23.72 -113.70 88.11
C GLY A 510 23.76 -113.49 89.63
N GLN A 511 22.91 -112.60 90.17
CA GLN A 511 22.81 -112.41 91.63
C GLN A 511 22.20 -113.61 92.32
N MET A 512 21.14 -114.19 91.75
CA MET A 512 20.47 -115.37 92.30
C MET A 512 21.45 -116.55 92.40
N VAL A 513 22.13 -116.88 91.31
CA VAL A 513 23.18 -117.92 91.28
C VAL A 513 24.35 -117.60 92.23
N GLY A 514 24.69 -116.32 92.42
CA GLY A 514 25.71 -115.89 93.38
C GLY A 514 25.30 -116.15 94.84
N GLY A 515 24.04 -115.89 95.21
CA GLY A 515 23.50 -116.18 96.54
C GLY A 515 23.43 -117.68 96.84
N ASP A 516 23.01 -118.48 95.85
CA ASP A 516 22.99 -119.94 95.95
C ASP A 516 24.41 -120.51 96.16
N LEU A 517 25.40 -119.98 95.44
CA LEU A 517 26.80 -120.40 95.57
C LEU A 517 27.40 -120.05 96.94
N ALA A 518 27.12 -118.85 97.47
CA ALA A 518 27.57 -118.44 98.80
C ALA A 518 27.01 -119.37 99.90
N THR A 519 25.74 -119.75 99.78
CA THR A 519 25.07 -120.69 100.69
C THR A 519 25.75 -122.07 100.68
N LEU A 520 26.16 -122.56 99.50
CA LEU A 520 26.86 -123.84 99.36
C LEU A 520 28.31 -123.81 99.88
N GLN A 521 29.01 -122.67 99.79
CA GLN A 521 30.36 -122.51 100.34
C GLN A 521 30.38 -122.52 101.87
N GLY A 522 29.36 -121.94 102.53
CA GLY A 522 29.26 -121.95 104.00
C GLY A 522 29.26 -123.35 104.60
N ALA A 523 28.58 -124.31 103.95
CA ALA A 523 28.56 -125.72 104.36
C ALA A 523 29.94 -126.40 104.24
N ARG A 524 30.76 -126.03 103.25
CA ARG A 524 32.13 -126.56 103.09
C ARG A 524 33.09 -125.97 104.13
N ALA A 525 33.05 -124.66 104.36
CA ALA A 525 33.91 -124.00 105.35
C ALA A 525 33.73 -124.55 106.78
N TYR A 526 32.52 -125.00 107.15
CA TYR A 526 32.27 -125.73 108.39
C TYR A 526 33.01 -127.07 108.45
N THR A 527 33.12 -127.76 107.32
CA THR A 527 33.80 -129.07 107.17
C THR A 527 35.33 -128.92 107.09
N ASP A 528 35.84 -127.85 106.45
CA ASP A 528 37.27 -127.59 106.31
C ASP A 528 37.90 -126.98 107.57
N ARG A 529 37.16 -126.15 108.33
CA ARG A 529 37.67 -125.58 109.60
C ARG A 529 37.76 -126.60 110.72
N SER A 530 37.07 -127.74 110.60
CA SER A 530 37.34 -128.94 111.39
C SER A 530 38.61 -129.72 110.96
N ILE A 531 39.35 -129.22 109.96
CA ILE A 531 40.54 -129.88 109.37
C ILE A 531 41.83 -128.99 109.34
N GLY A 532 41.82 -127.64 109.21
CA GLY A 532 43.07 -126.80 109.23
C GLY A 532 43.01 -125.23 109.28
N ALA A 533 44.14 -124.50 109.44
CA ALA A 533 44.28 -122.99 109.59
C ALA A 533 45.59 -122.28 108.91
N VAL A 534 45.59 -121.07 108.13
CA VAL A 534 46.55 -120.47 106.99
C VAL A 534 47.13 -118.91 106.76
N MET A 535 47.14 -118.15 105.55
CA MET A 535 48.25 -117.26 104.79
C MET A 535 48.17 -115.68 104.21
N ASP A 536 48.92 -115.15 103.12
CA ASP A 536 49.74 -113.80 102.81
C ASP A 536 49.46 -112.51 101.75
N ASP A 537 50.43 -111.85 100.93
CA ASP A 537 50.73 -110.31 100.58
C ASP A 537 50.89 -109.50 99.11
N LEU A 538 51.84 -108.48 98.76
CA LEU A 538 51.77 -107.12 97.90
C LEU A 538 52.68 -106.59 96.57
N ASP A 539 52.88 -105.23 96.16
CA ASP A 539 53.63 -104.55 94.91
C ASP A 539 53.59 -102.92 94.52
N ARG A 540 54.34 -102.22 93.51
CA ARG A 540 54.48 -100.69 93.07
C ARG A 540 55.01 -100.13 91.60
N MET A 541 55.28 -98.78 91.25
CA MET A 541 55.92 -98.11 89.94
C MET A 541 55.89 -96.48 89.59
N TRP A 542 56.58 -95.83 88.52
CA TRP A 542 56.71 -94.31 88.10
C TRP A 542 57.45 -93.77 86.71
N ALA A 543 57.30 -92.49 86.09
CA ALA A 543 58.17 -91.73 85.01
C ALA A 543 57.81 -90.22 84.43
N SER A 544 58.69 -89.37 83.68
CA SER A 544 58.40 -87.99 82.92
C SER A 544 59.53 -87.09 82.14
N LEU A 545 59.33 -86.19 81.05
CA LEU A 545 60.27 -85.04 80.49
C LEU A 545 59.93 -84.05 79.19
N ASP A 546 60.65 -82.86 78.97
CA ASP A 546 61.18 -82.01 77.74
C ASP A 546 60.53 -80.82 76.80
N GLY A 547 61.31 -79.83 76.15
CA GLY A 547 61.05 -78.94 74.90
C GLY A 547 61.49 -77.37 74.68
N THR A 548 61.85 -76.77 73.46
CA THR A 548 62.05 -75.24 73.11
C THR A 548 62.41 -74.67 71.62
N ARG A 549 62.36 -73.29 71.30
CA ARG A 549 63.18 -72.34 70.33
C ARG A 549 62.66 -71.61 68.97
N GLU A 550 62.81 -70.24 68.70
CA GLU A 550 62.85 -69.48 67.34
C GLU A 550 63.23 -67.90 67.23
N GLU A 551 63.56 -67.28 66.03
CA GLU A 551 63.63 -65.78 65.57
C GLU A 551 64.18 -65.49 64.09
N LEU A 552 63.76 -64.41 63.31
CA LEU A 552 64.56 -63.71 62.20
C LEU A 552 64.24 -62.23 61.63
N GLY A 553 63.66 -62.03 60.39
CA GLY A 553 64.22 -61.10 59.33
C GLY A 553 63.49 -59.85 58.71
N ARG A 554 64.09 -58.64 58.89
CA ARG A 554 63.49 -57.30 58.58
C ARG A 554 64.19 -56.41 57.52
N GLU A 555 65.25 -56.87 56.86
CA GLU A 555 66.13 -56.01 56.04
C GLU A 555 65.63 -55.74 54.59
N ILE A 556 64.97 -56.75 53.99
CA ILE A 556 64.80 -56.88 52.54
C ILE A 556 63.78 -55.89 51.93
N ASP A 557 62.87 -55.33 52.73
CA ASP A 557 61.75 -54.56 52.19
C ASP A 557 62.15 -53.17 51.67
N ARG A 558 63.05 -52.47 52.38
CA ARG A 558 63.39 -51.05 52.15
C ARG A 558 64.00 -50.81 50.77
N ALA A 559 64.96 -51.65 50.37
CA ALA A 559 65.74 -51.49 49.13
C ALA A 559 64.90 -51.51 47.84
N SER A 560 63.65 -51.97 47.90
CA SER A 560 62.75 -52.06 46.74
C SER A 560 61.77 -50.88 46.60
N ALA A 561 61.78 -49.90 47.52
CA ALA A 561 60.94 -48.70 47.39
C ALA A 561 61.58 -47.63 46.48
N GLY A 562 62.86 -47.27 46.73
CA GLY A 562 63.59 -46.27 45.94
C GLY A 562 63.77 -46.64 44.46
N THR A 563 63.94 -47.93 44.16
CA THR A 563 64.06 -48.43 42.77
C THR A 563 62.78 -48.21 41.95
N ALA A 564 61.60 -48.28 42.57
CA ALA A 564 60.32 -48.02 41.90
C ALA A 564 60.19 -46.55 41.48
N ALA A 565 60.59 -45.61 42.34
CA ALA A 565 60.53 -44.18 42.05
C ALA A 565 61.47 -43.76 40.90
N LEU A 566 62.69 -44.31 40.88
CA LEU A 566 63.70 -44.03 39.83
C LEU A 566 63.31 -44.55 38.43
N ALA A 567 62.52 -45.63 38.36
CA ALA A 567 62.11 -46.23 37.10
C ALA A 567 61.16 -45.31 36.31
N GLY A 568 60.15 -44.74 36.98
CA GLY A 568 58.98 -44.10 36.35
C GLY A 568 59.18 -42.75 35.65
N LEU A 569 60.38 -42.15 35.67
CA LEU A 569 60.62 -40.86 35.03
C LEU A 569 60.60 -40.98 33.48
N PRO A 570 59.91 -40.10 32.73
CA PRO A 570 59.94 -40.09 31.26
C PRO A 570 61.31 -39.75 30.63
N GLN A 571 61.40 -39.92 29.30
CA GLN A 571 62.58 -39.60 28.47
C GLN A 571 62.24 -38.54 27.41
N ALA A 572 63.20 -37.67 27.09
CA ALA A 572 63.04 -36.61 26.09
C ALA A 572 63.20 -37.14 24.66
N ILE A 573 62.20 -36.91 23.79
CA ILE A 573 62.13 -37.45 22.42
C ILE A 573 62.21 -36.35 21.34
N MET A 574 62.29 -35.07 21.71
CA MET A 574 62.38 -33.94 20.77
C MET A 574 63.84 -33.48 20.59
N PRO A 575 64.42 -33.53 19.38
CA PRO A 575 65.76 -33.02 19.10
C PRO A 575 65.94 -31.55 19.49
N GLY A 576 67.17 -31.18 19.86
CA GLY A 576 67.54 -29.80 20.22
C GLY A 576 67.05 -29.31 21.60
N ARG A 577 65.88 -29.75 22.08
CA ARG A 577 65.28 -29.33 23.36
C ARG A 577 65.68 -30.24 24.54
N GLY A 578 65.32 -29.85 25.76
CA GLY A 578 65.58 -30.57 27.01
C GLY A 578 64.32 -30.64 27.89
N MET A 579 64.34 -31.53 28.88
CA MET A 579 63.18 -31.89 29.72
C MET A 579 63.59 -32.05 31.19
N MET A 580 62.69 -31.68 32.11
CA MET A 580 62.76 -31.98 33.54
C MET A 580 61.52 -32.80 33.94
N VAL A 581 61.67 -33.75 34.86
CA VAL A 581 60.63 -34.72 35.26
C VAL A 581 60.73 -35.11 36.75
N ALA A 582 59.60 -35.52 37.33
CA ALA A 582 59.48 -35.99 38.71
C ALA A 582 58.57 -37.24 38.78
N GLY A 583 58.72 -38.06 39.83
CA GLY A 583 57.96 -39.30 40.04
C GLY A 583 58.02 -39.79 41.49
N ILE A 584 57.18 -40.76 41.85
CA ILE A 584 57.04 -41.31 43.21
C ILE A 584 56.88 -42.84 43.14
N GLY A 585 57.38 -43.57 44.14
CA GLY A 585 57.20 -45.02 44.28
C GLY A 585 57.26 -45.48 45.74
N GLY A 586 56.85 -46.72 46.04
CA GLY A 586 56.83 -47.24 47.42
C GLY A 586 56.52 -48.73 47.51
N ARG A 587 56.69 -49.32 48.70
CA ARG A 587 56.46 -50.75 48.99
C ARG A 587 56.18 -50.96 50.48
N ARG A 588 55.07 -51.66 50.80
CA ARG A 588 54.52 -51.76 52.16
C ARG A 588 54.41 -50.36 52.79
N GLU A 589 55.07 -50.13 53.92
CA GLU A 589 55.00 -48.86 54.68
C GLU A 589 56.12 -47.87 54.32
N GLN A 590 56.91 -48.13 53.27
CA GLN A 590 58.05 -47.31 52.85
C GLN A 590 57.80 -46.64 51.49
N ALA A 591 58.25 -45.39 51.31
CA ALA A 591 57.94 -44.58 50.12
C ALA A 591 59.05 -43.57 49.80
N ALA A 592 59.27 -43.32 48.50
CA ALA A 592 60.35 -42.51 47.97
C ALA A 592 59.91 -41.58 46.83
N ILE A 593 60.54 -40.40 46.75
CA ILE A 593 60.31 -39.39 45.70
C ILE A 593 61.54 -39.32 44.79
N ALA A 594 61.33 -39.22 43.47
CA ALA A 594 62.37 -39.13 42.45
C ALA A 594 62.27 -37.85 41.61
N LEU A 595 63.42 -37.29 41.24
CA LEU A 595 63.58 -36.14 40.34
C LEU A 595 64.62 -36.45 39.27
N GLY A 596 64.46 -35.93 38.05
CA GLY A 596 65.42 -36.15 36.97
C GLY A 596 65.33 -35.18 35.81
N ILE A 597 66.36 -35.24 34.97
CA ILE A 597 66.57 -34.37 33.80
C ILE A 597 66.97 -35.19 32.59
N GLY A 598 66.67 -34.71 31.38
CA GLY A 598 67.11 -35.36 30.15
C GLY A 598 67.14 -34.45 28.92
N LYS A 599 67.97 -34.83 27.93
CA LYS A 599 68.17 -34.07 26.69
C LYS A 599 68.50 -35.00 25.52
N ALA A 600 67.88 -34.73 24.37
CA ALA A 600 68.28 -35.28 23.08
C ALA A 600 69.20 -34.27 22.34
N PHE A 601 70.23 -34.79 21.68
CA PHE A 601 71.20 -33.99 20.93
C PHE A 601 70.99 -34.14 19.43
N ASP A 602 71.00 -33.01 18.72
CA ASP A 602 70.74 -32.94 17.29
C ASP A 602 72.01 -33.27 16.50
N SER A 603 72.08 -34.49 15.97
CA SER A 603 73.22 -35.09 15.26
C SER A 603 72.77 -36.42 14.62
N PRO A 604 73.49 -37.00 13.63
CA PRO A 604 73.02 -38.14 12.85
C PRO A 604 72.61 -39.40 13.64
N ASN A 605 73.14 -39.60 14.86
CA ASN A 605 72.86 -40.77 15.71
C ASN A 605 72.04 -40.41 16.98
N MET A 606 71.49 -39.19 17.04
CA MET A 606 70.61 -38.65 18.10
C MET A 606 70.78 -39.28 19.51
N PRO A 607 71.92 -39.07 20.20
CA PRO A 607 72.09 -39.56 21.55
C PRO A 607 71.14 -38.82 22.51
N VAL A 608 70.62 -39.57 23.48
CA VAL A 608 69.67 -39.09 24.49
C VAL A 608 70.21 -39.43 25.88
N VAL A 609 70.39 -38.42 26.73
CA VAL A 609 70.91 -38.58 28.09
C VAL A 609 69.79 -38.35 29.10
N ARG A 610 69.72 -39.19 30.15
CA ARG A 610 68.83 -39.05 31.32
C ARG A 610 69.62 -39.28 32.60
N ALA A 611 69.32 -38.52 33.65
CA ALA A 611 69.77 -38.81 35.01
C ALA A 611 68.66 -38.52 36.03
N GLY A 612 68.66 -39.22 37.15
CA GLY A 612 67.71 -39.01 38.24
C GLY A 612 68.20 -39.50 39.60
N VAL A 613 67.61 -38.97 40.66
CA VAL A 613 67.89 -39.30 42.06
C VAL A 613 66.56 -39.52 42.78
N ALA A 614 66.51 -40.52 43.65
CA ALA A 614 65.40 -40.74 44.59
C ALA A 614 65.90 -40.80 46.04
N VAL A 615 65.03 -40.36 46.95
CA VAL A 615 65.25 -40.38 48.40
C VAL A 615 64.04 -40.98 49.10
N ASP A 616 64.30 -41.82 50.09
CA ASP A 616 63.27 -42.39 50.96
C ASP A 616 62.80 -41.36 52.01
N LEU A 617 61.51 -41.38 52.34
CA LEU A 617 60.86 -40.44 53.24
C LEU A 617 61.03 -40.76 54.74
N GLY A 618 61.54 -41.95 55.09
CA GLY A 618 61.69 -42.43 56.47
C GLY A 618 63.05 -42.11 57.11
N ASP A 619 64.16 -42.52 56.47
CA ASP A 619 65.52 -42.36 57.00
C ASP A 619 66.44 -41.44 56.15
N GLY A 620 65.94 -40.94 55.01
CA GLY A 620 66.68 -40.06 54.11
C GLY A 620 67.75 -40.75 53.27
N THR A 621 67.79 -42.09 53.22
CA THR A 621 68.71 -42.82 52.32
C THR A 621 68.43 -42.50 50.85
N ALA A 622 69.51 -42.28 50.09
CA ALA A 622 69.47 -41.81 48.70
C ALA A 622 69.94 -42.88 47.71
N SER A 623 69.30 -42.91 46.54
CA SER A 623 69.63 -43.79 45.41
C SER A 623 69.60 -42.99 44.10
N TYR A 624 70.42 -43.34 43.12
CA TYR A 624 70.59 -42.55 41.90
C TYR A 624 70.75 -43.41 40.64
N ASN A 625 70.38 -42.86 39.48
CA ASN A 625 70.68 -43.45 38.18
C ASN A 625 71.10 -42.40 37.14
N ALA A 626 71.85 -42.86 36.14
CA ALA A 626 72.17 -42.12 34.93
C ALA A 626 72.25 -43.11 33.76
N ALA A 627 71.76 -42.70 32.58
CA ALA A 627 71.68 -43.54 31.40
C ALA A 627 71.87 -42.71 30.13
N VAL A 628 72.45 -43.35 29.11
CA VAL A 628 72.56 -42.80 27.75
C VAL A 628 71.97 -43.81 26.78
N GLY A 629 71.04 -43.37 25.95
CA GLY A 629 70.52 -44.11 24.80
C GLY A 629 71.02 -43.49 23.50
N ILE A 630 71.02 -44.28 22.43
CA ILE A 630 71.26 -43.85 21.05
C ILE A 630 70.16 -44.41 20.16
N HIS A 631 69.78 -43.65 19.14
CA HIS A 631 68.92 -44.16 18.07
C HIS A 631 69.79 -44.72 16.94
N PHE A 632 69.30 -45.77 16.29
CA PHE A 632 69.93 -46.52 15.20
C PHE A 632 68.88 -46.91 14.16
#